data_AF-C5I4E0-F1
#
_entry.id   AF-C5I4E0-F1
#
_cell.length_a   1.000
_cell.length_b   1.000
_cell.length_c   1.000
_cell.angle_alpha   90.00
_cell.angle_beta   90.00
_cell.angle_gamma   90.00
#
_symmetry.space_group_name_H-M   'P 1'
#
loop_
_entity.id
_entity.type
_entity.pdbx_description
1 polymer ?
#
loop_
_entity_poly.entity_id
_entity_poly.type
_entity_poly.pdbx_seq_one_letter_code
_entity_poly.pdbx_strand_id
1 'polypeptide(L)'
;VADLEKGIAPYQNKVAELNKEIARLQSDLKDAEENNVEDYIKEGLEQAIADKKAELATTQQNIDKTQKDLEDAELELEKVLATLDPEGKTQDELDKEAAEDANIEALQNKVADLENKVAELDKEVTRLQSDLKDAEENNVEDYVKEGLEKALTDKKVELNNTQKALDTAQKALDTALNELGPDGDEEETPAPAPKPEQPAEQPKPAPAPQPAPAPKPEKTDDQQAEEDYARRSEEEYNRLPQQQPPKAEKPAPA
;
A
#
# COMPACT_ATOMS: atom_id res chain seq x y z
N VAL A 1 -13.68 -26.41 13.40
CA VAL A 1 -13.47 -26.25 14.86
C VAL A 1 -14.78 -26.45 15.63
N ALA A 2 -15.76 -25.55 15.58
CA ALA A 2 -17.00 -25.66 16.37
C ALA A 2 -17.83 -26.95 16.19
N ASP A 3 -17.83 -27.55 14.99
CA ASP A 3 -18.53 -28.82 14.73
C ASP A 3 -17.76 -30.04 15.29
N LEU A 4 -16.43 -29.97 15.38
CA LEU A 4 -15.59 -31.01 15.98
C LEU A 4 -15.68 -30.97 17.52
N GLU A 5 -15.71 -29.78 18.12
CA GLU A 5 -15.95 -29.60 19.56
C GLU A 5 -17.30 -30.18 20.01
N LYS A 6 -18.36 -29.95 19.21
CA LYS A 6 -19.68 -30.55 19.45
C LYS A 6 -19.70 -32.07 19.25
N GLY A 7 -18.77 -32.62 18.45
CA GLY A 7 -18.60 -34.04 18.18
C GLY A 7 -18.04 -34.86 19.35
N ILE A 8 -17.36 -34.22 20.31
CA ILE A 8 -16.75 -34.89 21.48
C ILE A 8 -17.77 -35.17 22.59
N ALA A 9 -18.73 -34.27 22.81
CA ALA A 9 -19.70 -34.36 23.90
C ALA A 9 -20.52 -35.67 23.94
N PRO A 10 -20.99 -36.24 22.81
CA PRO A 10 -21.65 -37.54 22.80
C PRO A 10 -20.77 -38.69 23.32
N TYR A 11 -19.48 -38.69 23.00
CA TYR A 11 -18.55 -39.71 23.47
C TYR A 11 -18.24 -39.56 24.97
N GLN A 12 -18.09 -38.32 25.46
CA GLN A 12 -17.92 -38.07 26.90
C GLN A 12 -19.13 -38.52 27.72
N ASN A 13 -20.35 -38.27 27.22
CA ASN A 13 -21.57 -38.78 27.84
C ASN A 13 -21.60 -40.31 27.86
N LYS A 14 -21.20 -40.95 26.76
CA LYS A 14 -21.12 -42.41 26.67
C LYS A 14 -20.08 -43.01 27.63
N VAL A 15 -18.91 -42.37 27.79
CA VAL A 15 -17.90 -42.73 28.80
C VAL A 15 -18.49 -42.68 30.21
N ALA A 16 -19.23 -41.62 30.54
CA ALA A 16 -19.86 -41.48 31.85
C ALA A 16 -20.89 -42.59 32.13
N GLU A 17 -21.72 -42.93 31.14
CA GLU A 17 -22.70 -44.02 31.26
C GLU A 17 -22.03 -45.39 31.39
N LEU A 18 -21.00 -45.68 30.58
CA LEU A 18 -20.25 -46.94 30.67
C LEU A 18 -19.56 -47.10 32.03
N ASN A 19 -18.98 -46.04 32.58
CA ASN A 19 -18.38 -46.08 33.91
C ASN A 19 -19.42 -46.36 35.02
N LYS A 20 -20.63 -45.80 34.92
CA LYS A 20 -21.73 -46.12 35.86
C LYS A 20 -22.15 -47.58 35.75
N GLU A 21 -22.27 -48.11 34.54
CA GLU A 21 -22.69 -49.49 34.29
C GLU A 21 -21.63 -50.49 34.78
N ILE A 22 -20.34 -50.21 34.53
CA ILE A 22 -19.22 -50.99 35.07
C ILE A 22 -19.24 -50.98 36.60
N ALA A 23 -19.41 -49.81 37.23
CA ALA A 23 -19.45 -49.71 38.68
C ALA A 23 -20.62 -50.51 39.29
N ARG A 24 -21.79 -50.51 38.64
CA ARG A 24 -22.94 -51.31 39.04
C ARG A 24 -22.65 -52.81 38.93
N LEU A 25 -22.14 -53.26 37.79
CA LEU A 25 -21.79 -54.68 37.58
C LEU A 25 -20.70 -55.16 38.56
N GLN A 26 -19.75 -54.29 38.92
CA GLN A 26 -18.75 -54.59 39.95
C GLN A 26 -19.37 -54.74 41.33
N SER A 27 -20.39 -53.95 41.66
CA SER A 27 -21.15 -54.11 42.90
C SER A 27 -21.93 -55.42 42.90
N ASP A 28 -22.62 -55.73 41.80
CA ASP A 28 -23.40 -56.97 41.65
C ASP A 28 -22.49 -58.21 41.74
N LEU A 29 -21.28 -58.14 41.17
CA LEU A 29 -20.27 -59.22 41.29
C LEU A 29 -19.82 -59.41 42.73
N LYS A 30 -19.53 -58.30 43.44
CA LYS A 30 -19.14 -58.35 44.85
C LYS A 30 -20.24 -58.94 45.73
N ASP A 31 -21.49 -58.54 45.51
CA ASP A 31 -22.63 -59.10 46.24
C ASP A 31 -22.80 -60.60 45.93
N ALA A 32 -22.57 -61.03 44.69
CA ALA A 32 -22.60 -62.44 44.29
C ALA A 32 -21.48 -63.27 44.94
N GLU A 33 -20.29 -62.70 45.11
CA GLU A 33 -19.17 -63.29 45.86
C GLU A 33 -19.50 -63.42 47.35
N GLU A 34 -20.02 -62.37 47.98
CA GLU A 34 -20.35 -62.35 49.42
C GLU A 34 -21.49 -63.32 49.77
N ASN A 35 -22.47 -63.49 48.86
CA ASN A 35 -23.60 -64.40 49.04
C ASN A 35 -23.35 -65.82 48.49
N ASN A 36 -22.13 -66.10 48.04
CA ASN A 36 -21.73 -67.43 47.55
C ASN A 36 -22.62 -67.97 46.42
N VAL A 37 -23.06 -67.07 45.53
CA VAL A 37 -23.86 -67.38 44.34
C VAL A 37 -23.09 -68.32 43.41
N GLU A 38 -23.79 -69.10 42.58
CA GLU A 38 -23.19 -70.06 41.66
C GLU A 38 -22.18 -69.40 40.70
N ASP A 39 -21.08 -70.11 40.43
CA ASP A 39 -19.94 -69.58 39.66
C ASP A 39 -20.31 -69.16 38.23
N TYR A 40 -21.28 -69.82 37.59
CA TYR A 40 -21.74 -69.43 36.25
C TYR A 40 -22.35 -68.01 36.21
N ILE A 41 -22.89 -67.52 37.34
CA ILE A 41 -23.43 -66.16 37.45
C ILE A 41 -22.28 -65.15 37.60
N LYS A 42 -21.26 -65.48 38.40
CA LYS A 42 -20.06 -64.65 38.57
C LYS A 42 -19.29 -64.52 37.26
N GLU A 43 -19.07 -65.63 36.55
CA GLU A 43 -18.43 -65.64 35.23
C GLU A 43 -19.21 -64.78 34.23
N GLY A 44 -20.54 -64.81 34.26
CA GLY A 44 -21.39 -63.95 33.44
C GLY A 44 -21.22 -62.45 33.75
N LEU A 45 -21.11 -62.09 35.03
CA LEU A 45 -20.86 -60.71 35.46
C LEU A 45 -19.44 -60.24 35.11
N GLU A 46 -18.44 -61.09 35.29
CA GLU A 46 -17.05 -60.83 34.88
C GLU A 46 -16.97 -60.59 33.37
N GLN A 47 -17.64 -61.42 32.56
CA GLN A 47 -17.69 -61.24 31.12
C GLN A 47 -18.39 -59.93 30.74
N ALA A 48 -19.52 -59.59 31.37
CA ALA A 48 -20.21 -58.34 31.12
C ALA A 48 -19.34 -57.11 31.47
N ILE A 49 -18.57 -57.17 32.55
CA ILE A 49 -17.60 -56.13 32.92
C ILE A 49 -16.49 -56.03 31.86
N ALA A 50 -15.96 -57.17 31.39
CA ALA A 50 -14.92 -57.19 30.36
C ALA A 50 -15.41 -56.56 29.04
N ASP A 51 -16.62 -56.91 28.60
CA ASP A 51 -17.24 -56.36 27.40
C ASP A 51 -17.44 -54.84 27.51
N LYS A 52 -17.94 -54.36 28.66
CA LYS A 52 -18.13 -52.93 28.90
C LYS A 52 -16.82 -52.15 28.99
N LYS A 53 -15.76 -52.75 29.54
CA LYS A 53 -14.42 -52.16 29.53
C LYS A 53 -13.83 -52.07 28.13
N ALA A 54 -14.09 -53.06 27.26
CA ALA A 54 -13.70 -53.00 25.86
C ALA A 54 -14.44 -51.86 25.12
N GLU A 55 -15.77 -51.73 25.33
CA GLU A 55 -16.57 -50.63 24.77
C GLU A 55 -16.07 -49.25 25.25
N LEU A 56 -15.69 -49.14 26.53
CA LEU A 56 -15.11 -47.93 27.11
C LEU A 56 -13.79 -47.57 26.44
N ALA A 57 -12.89 -48.54 26.25
CA ALA A 57 -11.61 -48.33 25.59
C ALA A 57 -11.77 -47.83 24.15
N THR A 58 -12.69 -48.43 23.38
CA THR A 58 -13.02 -47.95 22.02
C THR A 58 -13.61 -46.54 22.03
N THR A 59 -14.48 -46.23 23.00
CA THR A 59 -15.07 -44.89 23.13
C THR A 59 -14.02 -43.83 23.44
N GLN A 60 -13.06 -44.16 24.31
CA GLN A 60 -11.95 -43.27 24.63
C GLN A 60 -11.03 -43.03 23.42
N GLN A 61 -10.75 -44.08 22.65
CA GLN A 61 -9.97 -43.95 21.40
C GLN A 61 -10.64 -42.99 20.39
N ASN A 62 -11.97 -42.98 20.32
CA ASN A 62 -12.69 -42.05 19.46
C ASN A 62 -12.57 -40.60 19.94
N ILE A 63 -12.58 -40.35 21.26
CA ILE A 63 -12.33 -39.03 21.84
C ILE A 63 -10.93 -38.54 21.45
N ASP A 64 -9.91 -39.36 21.69
CA ASP A 64 -8.51 -39.01 21.42
C ASP A 64 -8.32 -38.68 19.93
N LYS A 65 -8.96 -39.44 19.03
CA LYS A 65 -8.95 -39.16 17.60
C LYS A 65 -9.61 -37.83 17.26
N THR A 66 -10.81 -37.55 17.78
CA THR A 66 -11.51 -36.29 17.51
C THR A 66 -10.77 -35.08 18.09
N GLN A 67 -10.12 -35.23 19.24
CA GLN A 67 -9.26 -34.20 19.81
C GLN A 67 -8.06 -33.89 18.91
N LYS A 68 -7.42 -34.92 18.36
CA LYS A 68 -6.34 -34.74 17.41
C LYS A 68 -6.80 -34.03 16.13
N ASP A 69 -7.94 -34.44 15.58
CA ASP A 69 -8.51 -33.80 14.39
C ASP A 69 -8.86 -32.32 14.65
N LEU A 70 -9.24 -31.97 15.88
CA LEU A 70 -9.48 -30.58 16.30
C LEU A 70 -8.17 -29.78 16.35
N GLU A 71 -7.12 -30.31 16.96
CA GLU A 71 -5.79 -29.68 17.04
C GLU A 71 -5.20 -29.45 15.64
N ASP A 72 -5.29 -30.44 14.75
CA ASP A 72 -4.86 -30.31 13.36
C ASP A 72 -5.64 -29.21 12.62
N ALA A 73 -6.96 -29.10 12.84
CA ALA A 73 -7.81 -28.08 12.23
C ALA A 73 -7.55 -26.67 12.79
N GLU A 74 -7.22 -26.54 14.08
CA GLU A 74 -6.82 -25.28 14.71
C GLU A 74 -5.48 -24.80 14.14
N LEU A 75 -4.51 -25.69 13.98
CA LEU A 75 -3.21 -25.37 13.39
C LEU A 75 -3.31 -25.01 11.90
N GLU A 76 -4.24 -25.64 11.16
CA GLU A 76 -4.55 -25.23 9.79
C GLU A 76 -5.20 -23.85 9.74
N LEU A 77 -6.11 -23.54 10.68
CA LEU A 77 -6.73 -22.22 10.79
C LEU A 77 -5.70 -21.14 11.16
N GLU A 78 -4.76 -21.43 12.05
CA GLU A 78 -3.64 -20.55 12.39
C GLU A 78 -2.77 -20.24 11.17
N LYS A 79 -2.42 -21.27 10.37
CA LYS A 79 -1.69 -21.08 9.10
C LYS A 79 -2.49 -20.23 8.11
N VAL A 80 -3.79 -20.47 7.97
CA VAL A 80 -4.66 -19.69 7.08
C VAL A 80 -4.74 -18.23 7.55
N LEU A 81 -4.88 -17.99 8.86
CA LEU A 81 -4.84 -16.64 9.42
C LEU A 81 -3.49 -15.95 9.12
N ALA A 82 -2.37 -16.64 9.31
CA ALA A 82 -1.05 -16.10 8.97
C ALA A 82 -0.87 -15.81 7.45
N THR A 83 -1.65 -16.45 6.57
CA THR A 83 -1.63 -16.17 5.12
C THR A 83 -2.65 -15.12 4.66
N LEU A 84 -3.76 -14.97 5.38
CA LEU A 84 -4.75 -13.90 5.16
C LEU A 84 -4.30 -12.58 5.75
N ASP A 85 -3.36 -12.64 6.69
CA ASP A 85 -2.67 -11.52 7.30
C ASP A 85 -1.17 -11.53 6.95
N PRO A 86 -0.78 -11.41 5.65
CA PRO A 86 0.62 -11.22 5.30
C PRO A 86 1.14 -9.85 5.76
N GLU A 87 0.24 -8.93 6.12
CA GLU A 87 0.46 -7.58 6.60
C GLU A 87 -0.29 -7.38 7.93
N GLY A 88 0.06 -8.14 8.97
CA GLY A 88 -0.48 -7.91 10.31
C GLY A 88 -0.05 -6.56 10.85
N LYS A 89 -0.61 -5.48 10.29
CA LYS A 89 -0.39 -4.10 10.67
C LYS A 89 -0.88 -4.03 12.09
N THR A 90 0.06 -3.80 12.99
CA THR A 90 -0.24 -3.56 14.39
C THR A 90 -1.20 -2.37 14.51
N GLN A 91 -1.95 -2.27 15.60
CA GLN A 91 -2.77 -1.07 15.83
C GLN A 91 -1.92 0.21 15.73
N ASP A 92 -0.65 0.13 16.15
CA ASP A 92 0.32 1.22 16.02
C ASP A 92 0.61 1.59 14.56
N GLU A 93 0.66 0.63 13.64
CA GLU A 93 0.82 0.88 12.19
C GLU A 93 -0.43 1.50 11.57
N LEU A 94 -1.63 1.06 11.98
CA LEU A 94 -2.90 1.66 11.54
C LEU A 94 -3.04 3.10 12.05
N ASP A 95 -2.66 3.35 13.31
CA ASP A 95 -2.67 4.69 13.90
C ASP A 95 -1.65 5.61 13.22
N LYS A 96 -0.49 5.07 12.82
CA LYS A 96 0.53 5.79 12.06
C LYS A 96 0.03 6.17 10.66
N GLU A 97 -0.53 5.21 9.92
CA GLU A 97 -1.09 5.45 8.58
C GLU A 97 -2.23 6.48 8.64
N ALA A 98 -3.13 6.38 9.62
CA ALA A 98 -4.18 7.37 9.83
C ALA A 98 -3.63 8.77 10.16
N ALA A 99 -2.52 8.87 10.89
CA ALA A 99 -1.87 10.14 11.18
C ALA A 99 -1.20 10.75 9.93
N GLU A 100 -0.58 9.92 9.09
CA GLU A 100 0.01 10.33 7.81
C GLU A 100 -1.05 10.84 6.83
N ASP A 101 -2.16 10.12 6.70
CA ASP A 101 -3.32 10.54 5.90
C ASP A 101 -3.89 11.88 6.37
N ALA A 102 -4.08 12.04 7.69
CA ALA A 102 -4.56 13.29 8.27
C ALA A 102 -3.60 14.47 8.02
N ASN A 103 -2.28 14.22 8.02
CA ASN A 103 -1.28 15.23 7.70
C ASN A 103 -1.34 15.65 6.22
N ILE A 104 -1.51 14.68 5.32
CA ILE A 104 -1.66 14.95 3.87
C ILE A 104 -2.92 15.75 3.59
N GLU A 105 -4.06 15.39 4.20
CA GLU A 105 -5.31 16.14 4.06
C GLU A 105 -5.14 17.60 4.54
N ALA A 106 -4.47 17.80 5.68
CA ALA A 106 -4.18 19.14 6.18
C ALA A 106 -3.29 19.96 5.24
N LEU A 107 -2.27 19.34 4.63
CA LEU A 107 -1.39 19.99 3.65
C LEU A 107 -2.13 20.34 2.36
N GLN A 108 -2.99 19.45 1.85
CA GLN A 108 -3.84 19.70 0.68
C GLN A 108 -4.77 20.89 0.90
N ASN A 109 -5.44 20.94 2.06
CA ASN A 109 -6.31 22.06 2.41
C ASN A 109 -5.53 23.39 2.48
N LYS A 110 -4.33 23.37 3.07
CA LYS A 110 -3.48 24.56 3.14
C LYS A 110 -3.02 25.05 1.77
N VAL A 111 -2.68 24.14 0.85
CA VAL A 111 -2.35 24.47 -0.54
C VAL A 111 -3.56 25.15 -1.20
N ALA A 112 -4.74 24.55 -1.13
CA ALA A 112 -5.96 25.10 -1.72
C ALA A 112 -6.31 26.49 -1.17
N ASP A 113 -6.18 26.71 0.13
CA ASP A 113 -6.40 28.02 0.75
C ASP A 113 -5.41 29.08 0.26
N LEU A 114 -4.14 28.71 0.08
CA LEU A 114 -3.10 29.60 -0.43
C LEU A 114 -3.29 29.91 -1.92
N GLU A 115 -3.69 28.93 -2.74
CA GLU A 115 -4.04 29.15 -4.15
C GLU A 115 -5.20 30.14 -4.30
N ASN A 116 -6.25 29.99 -3.49
CA ASN A 116 -7.37 30.92 -3.45
C ASN A 116 -6.90 32.33 -3.08
N LYS A 117 -6.03 32.45 -2.07
CA LYS A 117 -5.50 33.75 -1.65
C LYS A 117 -4.59 34.41 -2.68
N VAL A 118 -3.78 33.64 -3.40
CA VAL A 118 -3.00 34.13 -4.56
C VAL A 118 -3.95 34.69 -5.62
N ALA A 119 -4.99 33.94 -6.00
CA ALA A 119 -5.96 34.38 -7.00
C ALA A 119 -6.73 35.65 -6.60
N GLU A 120 -7.06 35.82 -5.31
CA GLU A 120 -7.66 37.05 -4.79
C GLU A 120 -6.69 38.23 -4.84
N LEU A 121 -5.43 38.04 -4.43
CA LEU A 121 -4.42 39.08 -4.47
C LEU A 121 -4.06 39.50 -5.90
N ASP A 122 -4.00 38.57 -6.85
CA ASP A 122 -3.78 38.87 -8.26
C ASP A 122 -4.91 39.74 -8.85
N LYS A 123 -6.16 39.45 -8.48
CA LYS A 123 -7.31 40.29 -8.87
C LYS A 123 -7.19 41.70 -8.28
N GLU A 124 -6.81 41.82 -7.01
CA GLU A 124 -6.66 43.13 -6.35
C GLU A 124 -5.49 43.93 -6.94
N VAL A 125 -4.36 43.28 -7.23
CA VAL A 125 -3.22 43.91 -7.93
C VAL A 125 -3.64 44.41 -9.30
N THR A 126 -4.38 43.60 -10.07
CA THR A 126 -4.90 43.99 -11.39
C THR A 126 -5.85 45.18 -11.28
N ARG A 127 -6.74 45.18 -10.28
CA ARG A 127 -7.67 46.27 -9.99
C ARG A 127 -6.92 47.57 -9.68
N LEU A 128 -5.96 47.53 -8.76
CA LEU A 128 -5.15 48.69 -8.39
C LEU A 128 -4.30 49.23 -9.55
N GLN A 129 -3.81 48.36 -10.44
CA GLN A 129 -3.13 48.79 -11.66
C GLN A 129 -4.06 49.54 -12.61
N SER A 130 -5.31 49.09 -12.74
CA SER A 130 -6.33 49.79 -13.52
C SER A 130 -6.66 51.14 -12.89
N ASP A 131 -6.93 51.18 -11.58
CA ASP A 131 -7.26 52.40 -10.84
C ASP A 131 -6.13 53.44 -10.96
N LEU A 132 -4.86 53.00 -10.88
CA LEU A 132 -3.70 53.88 -11.03
C LEU A 132 -3.61 54.46 -12.46
N LYS A 133 -3.81 53.63 -13.48
CA LYS A 133 -3.82 54.06 -14.88
C LYS A 133 -4.95 55.07 -15.15
N ASP A 134 -6.15 54.80 -14.65
CA ASP A 134 -7.28 55.72 -14.79
C ASP A 134 -7.00 57.05 -14.07
N ALA A 135 -6.34 57.02 -12.91
CA ALA A 135 -5.94 58.22 -12.19
C ALA A 135 -4.89 59.06 -12.94
N GLU A 136 -3.95 58.40 -13.63
CA GLU A 136 -2.95 59.03 -14.50
C GLU A 136 -3.61 59.69 -15.73
N GLU A 137 -4.54 58.99 -16.40
CA GLU A 137 -5.23 59.48 -17.59
C GLU A 137 -6.18 60.65 -17.30
N ASN A 138 -6.77 60.69 -16.10
CA ASN A 138 -7.74 61.71 -15.68
C ASN A 138 -7.12 62.88 -14.90
N ASN A 139 -5.79 62.97 -14.78
CA ASN A 139 -5.08 64.00 -14.01
C ASN A 139 -5.60 64.13 -12.56
N VAL A 140 -5.87 63.01 -11.90
CA VAL A 140 -6.23 62.99 -10.48
C VAL A 140 -5.05 63.52 -9.65
N GLU A 141 -5.34 64.09 -8.47
CA GLU A 141 -4.33 64.68 -7.60
C GLU A 141 -3.22 63.69 -7.20
N ASP A 142 -1.99 64.20 -7.09
CA ASP A 142 -0.79 63.39 -6.85
C ASP A 142 -0.86 62.56 -5.57
N TYR A 143 -1.46 63.08 -4.50
CA TYR A 143 -1.62 62.34 -3.24
C TYR A 143 -2.51 61.09 -3.38
N VAL A 144 -3.44 61.07 -4.35
CA VAL A 144 -4.27 59.89 -4.65
C VAL A 144 -3.45 58.84 -5.40
N LYS A 145 -2.67 59.27 -6.40
CA LYS A 145 -1.77 58.39 -7.16
C LYS A 145 -0.71 57.75 -6.26
N GLU A 146 -0.06 58.52 -5.39
CA GLU A 146 0.89 58.01 -4.39
C GLU A 146 0.25 56.97 -3.45
N GLY A 147 -1.00 57.20 -3.04
CA GLY A 147 -1.76 56.24 -2.22
C GLY A 147 -2.02 54.91 -2.94
N LEU A 148 -2.39 54.96 -4.21
CA LEU A 148 -2.60 53.78 -5.07
C LEU A 148 -1.29 53.05 -5.34
N GLU A 149 -0.20 53.77 -5.65
CA GLU A 149 1.15 53.19 -5.83
C GLU A 149 1.63 52.46 -4.58
N LYS A 150 1.43 53.07 -3.39
CA LYS A 150 1.77 52.44 -2.13
C LYS A 150 0.93 51.18 -1.89
N ALA A 151 -0.38 51.24 -2.08
CA ALA A 151 -1.26 50.08 -1.92
C ALA A 151 -0.89 48.95 -2.89
N LEU A 152 -0.57 49.28 -4.13
CA LEU A 152 -0.12 48.34 -5.15
C LEU A 152 1.21 47.67 -4.75
N THR A 153 2.15 48.46 -4.22
CA THR A 153 3.44 47.95 -3.73
C THR A 153 3.24 46.99 -2.56
N ASP A 154 2.44 47.39 -1.56
CA ASP A 154 2.13 46.55 -0.39
C ASP A 154 1.45 45.23 -0.82
N LYS A 155 0.50 45.28 -1.76
CA LYS A 155 -0.19 44.09 -2.29
C LYS A 155 0.71 43.17 -3.11
N LYS A 156 1.64 43.72 -3.90
CA LYS A 156 2.65 42.91 -4.61
C LYS A 156 3.60 42.18 -3.66
N VAL A 157 3.96 42.81 -2.54
CA VAL A 157 4.76 42.15 -1.49
C VAL A 157 3.96 41.04 -0.82
N GLU A 158 2.69 41.28 -0.48
CA GLU A 158 1.80 40.26 0.09
C GLU A 158 1.61 39.06 -0.85
N LEU A 159 1.41 39.32 -2.15
CA LEU A 159 1.31 38.31 -3.19
C LEU A 159 2.61 37.47 -3.27
N ASN A 160 3.78 38.12 -3.33
CA ASN A 160 5.05 37.40 -3.41
C ASN A 160 5.29 36.51 -2.19
N ASN A 161 4.95 36.99 -0.99
CA ASN A 161 5.08 36.21 0.23
C ASN A 161 4.10 35.03 0.26
N THR A 162 2.86 35.23 -0.22
CA THR A 162 1.85 34.17 -0.30
C THR A 162 2.27 33.10 -1.32
N GLN A 163 2.83 33.50 -2.47
CA GLN A 163 3.35 32.55 -3.46
C GLN A 163 4.49 31.70 -2.90
N LYS A 164 5.42 32.31 -2.15
CA LYS A 164 6.48 31.55 -1.47
C LYS A 164 5.94 30.56 -0.44
N ALA A 165 4.88 30.95 0.28
CA ALA A 165 4.22 30.07 1.23
C ALA A 165 3.52 28.91 0.52
N LEU A 166 2.87 29.17 -0.62
CA LEU A 166 2.26 28.16 -1.48
C LEU A 166 3.32 27.18 -2.00
N ASP A 167 4.43 27.66 -2.56
CA ASP A 167 5.52 26.81 -3.04
C ASP A 167 6.10 25.93 -1.92
N THR A 168 6.17 26.46 -0.70
CA THR A 168 6.64 25.73 0.48
C THR A 168 5.63 24.66 0.91
N ALA A 169 4.33 24.98 0.90
CA ALA A 169 3.27 24.03 1.23
C ALA A 169 3.18 22.91 0.19
N GLN A 170 3.33 23.23 -1.11
CA GLN A 170 3.35 22.25 -2.18
C GLN A 170 4.53 21.28 -2.04
N LYS A 171 5.73 21.78 -1.76
CA LYS A 171 6.89 20.93 -1.50
C LYS A 171 6.69 20.00 -0.30
N ALA A 172 6.09 20.51 0.77
CA ALA A 172 5.78 19.69 1.95
C ALA A 172 4.75 18.59 1.63
N LEU A 173 3.74 18.91 0.80
CA LEU A 173 2.77 17.93 0.32
C LEU A 173 3.41 16.87 -0.57
N ASP A 174 4.27 17.27 -1.50
CA ASP A 174 4.99 16.34 -2.39
C ASP A 174 5.93 15.43 -1.58
N THR A 175 6.62 15.95 -0.56
CA THR A 175 7.43 15.15 0.37
C THR A 175 6.57 14.15 1.13
N ALA A 176 5.46 14.59 1.73
CA ALA A 176 4.57 13.70 2.49
C ALA A 176 3.98 12.58 1.62
N LEU A 177 3.66 12.88 0.34
CA LEU A 177 3.18 11.87 -0.61
C LEU A 177 4.28 10.89 -1.05
N ASN A 178 5.53 11.33 -1.15
CA ASN A 178 6.65 10.47 -1.50
C ASN A 178 7.06 9.52 -0.35
N GLU A 179 6.90 9.95 0.90
CA GLU A 179 7.14 9.12 2.09
C GLU A 179 6.14 7.96 2.23
N LEU A 180 4.98 8.04 1.56
CA LEU A 180 4.00 6.94 1.46
C LEU A 180 4.39 5.86 0.44
N GLY A 181 5.51 6.01 -0.27
CA GLY A 181 6.03 4.98 -1.17
C GLY A 181 6.52 3.73 -0.42
N PRO A 182 6.59 2.55 -1.08
CA PRO A 182 6.88 1.27 -0.43
C PRO A 182 8.29 1.12 0.18
N ASP A 183 9.16 2.12 0.07
CA ASP A 183 10.48 2.15 0.70
C ASP A 183 10.69 3.55 1.28
N GLY A 184 10.42 3.70 2.58
CA GLY A 184 10.95 4.81 3.35
C GLY A 184 12.47 4.65 3.45
N ASP A 185 13.21 5.15 2.46
CA ASP A 185 14.64 5.33 2.57
C ASP A 185 15.12 6.59 1.83
N GLU A 186 15.98 7.30 2.56
CA GLU A 186 16.87 8.40 2.18
C GLU A 186 16.28 9.83 2.07
N GLU A 187 16.38 10.53 3.21
CA GLU A 187 16.71 11.95 3.26
C GLU A 187 17.82 12.30 2.24
N GLU A 188 17.47 12.87 1.08
CA GLU A 188 18.41 13.76 0.39
C GLU A 188 18.26 15.17 0.97
N THR A 189 19.07 15.47 1.98
CA THR A 189 19.33 16.86 2.38
C THR A 189 19.74 17.65 1.14
N PRO A 190 19.05 18.75 0.77
CA PRO A 190 19.50 19.58 -0.33
C PRO A 190 20.85 20.19 0.06
N ALA A 191 21.88 19.95 -0.75
CA ALA A 191 23.20 20.53 -0.56
C ALA A 191 23.10 22.05 -0.31
N PRO A 192 23.84 22.61 0.66
CA PRO A 192 23.73 24.03 1.00
C PRO A 192 24.13 24.89 -0.20
N ALA A 193 23.23 25.79 -0.59
CA ALA A 193 23.46 26.74 -1.67
C ALA A 193 24.75 27.56 -1.40
N PRO A 194 25.67 27.68 -2.37
CA PRO A 194 26.88 28.47 -2.19
C PRO A 194 26.55 29.94 -1.95
N LYS A 195 27.18 30.50 -0.93
CA LYS A 195 27.06 31.90 -0.49
C LYS A 195 27.52 32.85 -1.62
N PRO A 196 26.84 33.97 -1.89
CA PRO A 196 27.29 34.92 -2.90
C PRO A 196 28.55 35.65 -2.44
N GLU A 197 29.65 35.51 -3.18
CA GLU A 197 30.78 36.44 -3.07
C GLU A 197 30.54 37.68 -3.93
N GLN A 198 30.79 38.84 -3.34
CA GLN A 198 30.73 40.16 -3.98
C GLN A 198 31.77 40.31 -5.10
N PRO A 199 31.53 41.21 -6.07
CA PRO A 199 32.20 41.21 -7.36
C PRO A 199 33.57 41.92 -7.31
N ALA A 200 34.56 41.35 -8.01
CA ALA A 200 35.74 42.09 -8.45
C ALA A 200 35.69 42.30 -9.98
N GLU A 201 36.25 43.43 -10.39
CA GLU A 201 35.86 44.25 -11.55
C GLU A 201 36.14 43.68 -12.95
N GLN A 202 35.33 44.19 -13.88
CA GLN A 202 35.22 43.88 -15.31
C GLN A 202 36.51 44.10 -16.14
N PRO A 203 36.70 43.28 -17.18
CA PRO A 203 37.14 43.75 -18.49
C PRO A 203 35.92 44.04 -19.40
N LYS A 204 35.93 45.21 -20.04
CA LYS A 204 34.95 45.70 -21.03
C LYS A 204 35.07 44.94 -22.39
N PRO A 205 34.13 45.10 -23.35
CA PRO A 205 33.40 43.99 -23.95
C PRO A 205 33.70 43.81 -25.45
N ALA A 206 33.27 42.69 -26.02
CA ALA A 206 33.06 42.58 -27.47
C ALA A 206 31.55 42.66 -27.78
N PRO A 207 31.12 43.39 -28.83
CA PRO A 207 29.70 43.65 -29.13
C PRO A 207 28.97 42.49 -29.82
N ALA A 208 27.65 42.52 -29.65
CA ALA A 208 26.66 41.45 -29.85
C ALA A 208 26.24 41.13 -31.30
N PRO A 209 25.61 39.96 -31.50
CA PRO A 209 24.57 39.77 -32.51
C PRO A 209 23.16 39.80 -31.88
N GLN A 210 22.22 40.30 -32.69
CA GLN A 210 20.83 40.67 -32.40
C GLN A 210 19.81 39.53 -32.74
N PRO A 211 18.49 39.70 -32.52
CA PRO A 211 17.56 38.68 -32.01
C PRO A 211 16.91 37.73 -33.06
N ALA A 212 16.21 36.72 -32.54
CA ALA A 212 15.61 35.58 -33.26
C ALA A 212 14.38 35.91 -34.14
N PRO A 213 14.18 35.19 -35.28
CA PRO A 213 12.91 35.19 -36.01
C PRO A 213 12.14 33.84 -35.97
N ALA A 214 10.86 33.93 -35.60
CA ALA A 214 9.64 33.33 -36.18
C ALA A 214 9.50 31.78 -36.38
N PRO A 215 8.25 31.22 -36.44
CA PRO A 215 7.97 29.79 -36.25
C PRO A 215 8.48 28.90 -37.40
N LYS A 216 8.73 27.62 -37.09
CA LYS A 216 9.33 26.64 -38.02
C LYS A 216 8.40 26.32 -39.21
N PRO A 217 8.97 26.09 -40.41
CA PRO A 217 8.22 25.70 -41.61
C PRO A 217 7.69 24.25 -41.52
N GLU A 218 6.56 23.96 -42.18
CA GLU A 218 6.16 22.59 -42.54
C GLU A 218 7.26 21.91 -43.37
N LYS A 219 7.49 20.61 -43.13
CA LYS A 219 8.44 19.81 -43.89
C LYS A 219 8.01 19.81 -45.37
N THR A 220 8.97 20.06 -46.26
CA THR A 220 8.77 19.98 -47.71
C THR A 220 8.63 18.53 -48.15
N ASP A 221 7.81 18.28 -49.18
CA ASP A 221 7.55 16.94 -49.75
C ASP A 221 8.84 16.14 -50.04
N ASP A 222 9.95 16.83 -50.33
CA ASP A 222 11.27 16.22 -50.56
C ASP A 222 11.86 15.52 -49.31
N GLN A 223 11.64 16.03 -48.09
CA GLN A 223 12.10 15.35 -46.87
C GLN A 223 11.29 14.08 -46.58
N GLN A 224 10.02 14.08 -46.96
CA GLN A 224 9.14 12.94 -46.77
C GLN A 224 9.48 11.82 -47.75
N ALA A 225 9.90 12.17 -48.97
CA ALA A 225 10.41 11.22 -49.96
C ALA A 225 11.74 10.55 -49.53
N GLU A 226 12.65 11.29 -48.88
CA GLU A 226 13.89 10.71 -48.34
C GLU A 226 13.64 9.76 -47.15
N GLU A 227 12.75 10.13 -46.22
CA GLU A 227 12.36 9.28 -45.09
C GLU A 227 11.69 7.97 -45.58
N ASP A 228 10.85 8.04 -46.63
CA ASP A 228 10.21 6.86 -47.22
C ASP A 228 11.20 5.96 -47.98
N TYR A 229 12.21 6.53 -48.64
CA TYR A 229 13.26 5.75 -49.27
C TYR A 229 14.11 5.00 -48.24
N ALA A 230 14.50 5.67 -47.15
CA ALA A 230 15.22 5.04 -46.05
C ALA A 230 14.42 3.88 -45.43
N ARG A 231 13.13 4.10 -45.15
CA ARG A 231 12.24 3.09 -44.57
C ARG A 231 12.01 1.87 -45.48
N ARG A 232 11.85 2.07 -46.79
CA ARG A 232 11.73 0.95 -47.74
C ARG A 232 13.01 0.13 -47.84
N SER A 233 14.17 0.76 -47.75
CA SER A 233 15.46 0.05 -47.80
C SER A 233 15.68 -0.84 -46.56
N GLU A 234 15.20 -0.40 -45.40
CA GLU A 234 15.32 -1.12 -44.13
C GLU A 234 14.34 -2.31 -44.05
N GLU A 235 13.11 -2.15 -44.55
CA GLU A 235 12.15 -3.26 -44.67
C GLU A 235 12.61 -4.33 -45.67
N GLU A 236 13.28 -3.94 -46.76
CA GLU A 236 13.84 -4.89 -47.72
C GLU A 236 15.01 -5.69 -47.13
N TYR A 237 15.87 -5.05 -46.32
CA TYR A 237 16.93 -5.74 -45.59
C TYR A 237 16.36 -6.76 -44.58
N ASN A 238 15.30 -6.39 -43.85
CA ASN A 238 14.67 -7.26 -42.87
C ASN A 238 13.82 -8.40 -43.46
N ARG A 239 13.50 -8.35 -44.76
CA ARG A 239 12.79 -9.44 -45.45
C ARG A 239 13.71 -10.47 -46.09
N LEU A 240 15.04 -10.29 -46.08
CA LEU A 240 15.95 -11.36 -46.49
C LEU A 240 15.77 -12.55 -45.52
N PRO A 241 15.33 -13.73 -45.98
CA PRO A 241 15.22 -14.89 -45.12
C PRO A 241 16.61 -15.26 -44.60
N GLN A 242 16.84 -15.08 -43.30
CA GLN A 242 17.97 -15.63 -42.56
C GLN A 242 17.99 -17.14 -42.79
N GLN A 243 18.85 -17.59 -43.71
CA GLN A 243 19.07 -19.01 -43.95
C GLN A 243 19.55 -19.63 -42.65
N GLN A 244 18.70 -20.45 -42.03
CA GLN A 244 19.14 -21.26 -40.90
C GLN A 244 20.27 -22.17 -41.40
N PRO A 245 21.41 -22.23 -40.69
CA PRO A 245 22.45 -23.18 -41.06
C PRO A 245 21.91 -24.61 -40.93
N PRO A 246 22.25 -25.53 -41.85
CA PRO A 246 21.76 -26.90 -41.79
C PRO A 246 22.25 -27.57 -40.49
N LYS A 247 21.33 -28.25 -39.79
CA LYS A 247 21.66 -29.05 -38.61
C LYS A 247 22.59 -30.20 -39.02
N ALA A 248 23.78 -30.25 -38.40
CA ALA A 248 24.64 -31.43 -38.47
C ALA A 248 24.07 -32.52 -37.57
N GLU A 249 23.60 -33.62 -38.15
CA GLU A 249 23.27 -34.84 -37.42
C GLU A 249 24.22 -35.97 -37.84
N LYS A 250 24.68 -36.72 -36.83
CA LYS A 250 25.86 -37.59 -36.78
C LYS A 250 25.77 -38.79 -37.73
N PRO A 251 26.92 -39.40 -38.12
CA PRO A 251 26.91 -40.68 -38.83
C PRO A 251 26.50 -41.80 -37.86
N ALA A 252 25.55 -42.64 -38.29
CA ALA A 252 25.28 -43.91 -37.63
C ALA A 252 26.21 -45.02 -38.17
N PRO A 253 26.73 -45.90 -37.29
CA PRO A 253 27.68 -46.97 -37.63
C PRO A 253 27.01 -48.18 -38.30
N ALA A 254 27.86 -49.10 -38.77
CA ALA A 254 27.56 -50.33 -39.51
C ALA A 254 26.38 -51.18 -39.01
#